data_AF-A0A5S3PHV4-F1
#
_entry.id   AF-A0A5S3PHV4-F1
#
_cell.length_a   1.000
_cell.length_b   1.000
_cell.length_c   1.000
_cell.angle_alpha   90.00
_cell.angle_beta   90.00
_cell.angle_gamma   90.00
#
_symmetry.space_group_name_H-M   'P 1'
#
loop_
_entity.id
_entity.type
_entity.pdbx_description
1 polymer ?
#
loop_
_entity_poly.entity_id
_entity_poly.type
_entity_poly.pdbx_seq_one_letter_code
_entity_poly.pdbx_strand_id
1 'polypeptide(L)'
;MDKSADVLEPLNEVENKAINDEKINGFDLINISTELESEFNNHLLDFDGTNLSLCCSDELFNPLIDLEYDNIKSKIMLDSTVLLQNGIRIGMDKKELLDKFFIYSEKIAFSLAQISVCEDERGELYTKYKFVDRKLTEIEFASLDEE
;
A
#
# COMPACT_ATOMS: atom_id res chain seq x y z
N MET A 1 69.67 4.65 -0.51
CA MET A 1 68.46 5.00 -1.28
C MET A 1 67.29 4.44 -0.50
N ASP A 2 66.75 5.31 0.35
CA ASP A 2 65.72 5.01 1.35
C ASP A 2 64.38 5.59 0.89
N LYS A 3 63.32 5.11 1.52
CA LYS A 3 61.95 4.94 1.02
C LYS A 3 61.11 6.22 0.91
N SER A 4 60.24 6.20 -0.10
CA SER A 4 58.83 6.65 -0.11
C SER A 4 58.43 8.05 0.37
N ALA A 5 58.04 8.89 -0.61
CA ALA A 5 56.88 9.80 -0.55
C ALA A 5 55.68 9.07 -1.23
N ASP A 6 54.40 9.36 -1.08
CA ASP A 6 53.64 10.53 -0.63
C ASP A 6 52.18 10.05 -0.35
N VAL A 7 51.58 10.58 0.73
CA VAL A 7 50.18 11.03 0.96
C VAL A 7 48.98 10.36 0.25
N LEU A 8 47.96 9.96 1.04
CA LEU A 8 46.55 10.45 0.99
C LEU A 8 45.63 9.54 1.84
N GLU A 9 45.00 10.09 2.89
CA GLU A 9 43.70 9.61 3.42
C GLU A 9 42.57 10.13 2.50
N PRO A 10 41.36 9.52 2.47
CA PRO A 10 40.36 9.85 3.50
C PRO A 10 39.37 8.74 3.91
N LEU A 11 38.95 8.84 5.17
CA LEU A 11 37.60 8.65 5.74
C LEU A 11 36.56 7.86 4.91
N ASN A 12 36.12 6.71 5.45
CA ASN A 12 34.68 6.41 5.65
C ASN A 12 34.52 5.01 6.28
N GLU A 13 34.28 4.97 7.60
CA GLU A 13 33.52 3.87 8.20
C GLU A 13 32.38 4.50 9.01
N VAL A 14 31.26 4.71 8.32
CA VAL A 14 29.97 4.79 8.99
C VAL A 14 29.66 3.38 9.45
N GLU A 15 29.90 3.10 10.73
CA GLU A 15 29.37 1.92 11.41
C GLU A 15 27.84 1.99 11.43
N ASN A 16 27.18 1.44 10.41
CA ASN A 16 25.77 1.07 10.52
C ASN A 16 25.67 -0.35 11.08
N LYS A 17 25.48 -0.38 12.40
CA LYS A 17 25.35 -1.57 13.21
C LYS A 17 23.92 -2.13 13.10
N ALA A 18 23.86 -3.40 12.72
CA ALA A 18 22.80 -4.38 12.97
C ALA A 18 21.44 -4.17 12.29
N ILE A 19 21.28 -4.76 11.10
CA ILE A 19 20.01 -5.38 10.70
C ILE A 19 20.08 -6.81 11.25
N ASN A 20 19.30 -7.11 12.28
CA ASN A 20 19.09 -8.49 12.71
C ASN A 20 18.18 -9.16 11.68
N ASP A 21 18.81 -10.01 10.86
CA ASP A 21 18.18 -10.99 10.00
C ASP A 21 17.34 -11.98 10.82
N GLU A 22 16.04 -11.72 10.94
CA GLU A 22 15.08 -12.81 11.10
C GLU A 22 14.69 -13.31 9.71
N LYS A 23 15.33 -14.44 9.35
CA LYS A 23 15.05 -15.27 8.18
C LYS A 23 13.54 -15.44 7.93
N ILE A 24 13.02 -14.67 6.97
CA ILE A 24 11.83 -15.05 6.21
C ILE A 24 12.35 -15.74 4.94
N ASN A 25 11.80 -16.90 4.63
CA ASN A 25 12.19 -17.79 3.52
C ASN A 25 12.64 -17.05 2.24
N GLY A 26 13.95 -16.88 2.04
CA GLY A 26 14.67 -16.93 0.76
C GLY A 26 14.12 -16.19 -0.46
N PHE A 27 13.25 -15.21 -0.29
CA PHE A 27 12.90 -14.21 -1.29
C PHE A 27 13.59 -12.93 -0.83
N ASP A 28 14.53 -12.41 -1.63
CA ASP A 28 15.17 -11.13 -1.36
C ASP A 28 14.09 -10.06 -1.18
N LEU A 29 13.87 -9.63 0.07
CA LEU A 29 12.93 -8.56 0.43
C LEU A 29 13.23 -7.28 -0.36
N ILE A 30 14.51 -7.08 -0.71
CA ILE A 30 15.00 -5.97 -1.54
C ILE A 30 14.40 -6.03 -2.96
N ASN A 31 14.31 -7.21 -3.58
CA ASN A 31 13.73 -7.35 -4.92
C ASN A 31 12.22 -7.12 -4.91
N ILE A 32 11.52 -7.56 -3.87
CA ILE A 32 10.08 -7.34 -3.72
C ILE A 32 9.79 -5.85 -3.50
N SER A 33 10.59 -5.15 -2.70
CA SER A 33 10.44 -3.71 -2.46
C SER A 33 10.54 -2.90 -3.75
N THR A 34 11.56 -3.16 -4.59
CA THR A 34 11.74 -2.43 -5.85
C THR A 34 10.66 -2.79 -6.90
N GLU A 35 10.20 -4.05 -6.94
CA GLU A 35 9.06 -4.46 -7.78
C GLU A 35 7.78 -3.73 -7.34
N LEU A 36 7.48 -3.70 -6.04
CA LEU A 36 6.32 -3.01 -5.48
C LEU A 36 6.36 -1.49 -5.71
N GLU A 37 7.52 -0.85 -5.54
CA GLU A 37 7.70 0.57 -5.83
C GLU A 37 7.45 0.89 -7.31
N SER A 38 7.87 0.00 -8.23
CA SER A 38 7.58 0.17 -9.66
C SER A 38 6.11 -0.04 -10.01
N GLU A 39 5.41 -0.88 -9.25
CA GLU A 39 4.01 -1.27 -9.48
C GLU A 39 3.04 -0.23 -8.88
N PHE A 40 3.26 0.14 -7.63
CA PHE A 40 2.41 1.07 -6.88
C PHE A 40 2.95 2.50 -6.84
N ASN A 41 4.03 2.78 -7.57
CA ASN A 41 4.71 4.08 -7.63
C ASN A 41 5.07 4.61 -6.22
N ASN A 42 5.12 5.94 -6.09
CA ASN A 42 5.36 6.64 -4.82
C ASN A 42 4.19 6.53 -3.82
N HIS A 43 3.16 5.74 -4.12
CA HIS A 43 2.04 5.51 -3.20
C HIS A 43 2.32 4.38 -2.22
N LEU A 44 3.32 3.53 -2.45
CA LEU A 44 3.61 2.40 -1.57
C LEU A 44 4.12 2.85 -0.21
N LEU A 45 3.43 2.44 0.86
CA LEU A 45 3.92 2.57 2.23
C LEU A 45 4.50 1.26 2.77
N ASP A 46 3.78 0.15 2.61
CA ASP A 46 4.16 -1.14 3.18
C ASP A 46 3.45 -2.31 2.49
N PHE A 47 4.04 -3.51 2.57
CA PHE A 47 3.43 -4.76 2.15
C PHE A 47 3.89 -5.93 3.03
N ASP A 48 2.94 -6.55 3.75
CA ASP A 48 3.23 -7.68 4.66
C ASP A 48 3.06 -9.06 4.02
N GLY A 49 2.81 -9.11 2.70
CA GLY A 49 2.49 -10.32 1.95
C GLY A 49 1.01 -10.47 1.61
N THR A 50 0.11 -9.90 2.43
CA THR A 50 -1.34 -9.99 2.24
C THR A 50 -2.06 -8.65 2.31
N ASN A 51 -1.50 -7.68 3.02
CA ASN A 51 -2.02 -6.34 3.14
C ASN A 51 -1.07 -5.38 2.41
N LEU A 52 -1.64 -4.60 1.51
CA LEU A 52 -0.94 -3.52 0.81
C LEU A 52 -1.37 -2.19 1.43
N SER A 53 -0.41 -1.44 1.95
CA SER A 53 -0.63 -0.11 2.49
C SER A 53 -0.14 0.94 1.50
N LEU A 54 -1.02 1.86 1.15
CA LEU A 54 -0.78 2.92 0.19
C LEU A 54 -1.11 4.29 0.79
N CYS A 55 -0.49 5.35 0.29
CA CYS A 55 -0.81 6.73 0.63
C CYS A 55 -1.01 7.60 -0.61
N CYS A 56 -1.55 8.79 -0.41
CA CYS A 56 -1.60 9.84 -1.44
C CYS A 56 -2.41 9.45 -2.68
N SER A 57 -3.40 8.56 -2.54
CA SER A 57 -4.31 8.16 -3.61
C SER A 57 -5.72 8.62 -3.29
N ASP A 58 -6.01 9.89 -3.56
CA ASP A 58 -7.27 10.56 -3.18
C ASP A 58 -8.52 9.81 -3.65
N GLU A 59 -8.49 9.25 -4.86
CA GLU A 59 -9.61 8.49 -5.43
C GLU A 59 -9.95 7.23 -4.64
N LEU A 60 -8.98 6.65 -3.93
CA LEU A 60 -9.15 5.46 -3.09
C LEU A 60 -9.22 5.80 -1.60
N PHE A 61 -8.58 6.88 -1.16
CA PHE A 61 -8.72 7.36 0.21
C PHE A 61 -10.13 7.87 0.46
N ASN A 62 -10.65 8.72 -0.43
CA ASN A 62 -11.98 9.32 -0.32
C ASN A 62 -12.83 9.02 -1.57
N PRO A 63 -13.33 7.78 -1.71
CA PRO A 63 -14.13 7.39 -2.87
C PRO A 63 -15.56 7.97 -2.86
N LEU A 64 -15.87 8.83 -1.86
CA LEU A 64 -17.17 9.45 -1.60
C LEU A 64 -17.24 10.93 -1.96
N ILE A 65 -16.23 11.51 -2.64
CA ILE A 65 -16.02 12.96 -2.78
C ILE A 65 -17.26 13.80 -3.17
N ASP A 66 -18.30 13.27 -3.83
CA ASP A 66 -19.62 13.95 -3.93
C ASP A 66 -20.86 13.07 -3.64
N LEU A 67 -20.69 11.94 -2.96
CA LEU A 67 -21.81 11.27 -2.30
C LEU A 67 -21.97 11.93 -0.93
N GLU A 68 -23.08 12.66 -0.71
CA GLU A 68 -23.43 13.12 0.64
C GLU A 68 -23.28 11.94 1.60
N TYR A 69 -22.34 12.07 2.55
CA TYR A 69 -22.01 11.06 3.57
C TYR A 69 -23.28 10.55 4.27
N ASP A 70 -24.33 11.38 4.30
CA ASP A 70 -25.66 11.10 4.82
C ASP A 70 -26.35 9.86 4.23
N ASN A 71 -25.99 9.43 3.00
CA ASN A 71 -26.51 8.19 2.42
C ASN A 71 -25.82 6.93 2.96
N ILE A 72 -24.61 7.05 3.51
CA ILE A 72 -23.86 5.95 4.11
C ILE A 72 -23.79 6.16 5.63
N LYS A 73 -24.83 5.71 6.33
CA LYS A 73 -24.92 5.78 7.80
C LYS A 73 -23.84 5.00 8.57
N SER A 74 -22.99 4.26 7.87
CA SER A 74 -22.03 3.32 8.44
C SER A 74 -20.65 3.56 7.87
N LYS A 75 -19.63 3.61 8.74
CA LYS A 75 -18.21 3.64 8.35
C LYS A 75 -17.80 2.41 7.53
N ILE A 76 -18.63 1.36 7.53
CA ILE A 76 -18.42 0.12 6.79
C ILE A 76 -19.54 -0.04 5.75
N MET A 77 -19.16 -0.21 4.49
CA MET A 77 -20.04 -0.54 3.38
C MET A 77 -19.93 -2.02 3.01
N LEU A 78 -21.09 -2.69 3.00
CA LEU A 78 -21.26 -4.10 2.64
C LEU A 78 -22.31 -4.30 1.52
N ASP A 79 -22.99 -3.22 1.11
CA ASP A 79 -24.09 -3.28 0.15
C ASP A 79 -23.57 -3.31 -1.30
N SER A 80 -23.84 -4.39 -2.02
CA SER A 80 -23.46 -4.56 -3.43
C SER A 80 -24.30 -3.74 -4.42
N THR A 81 -25.39 -3.12 -3.97
CA THR A 81 -26.23 -2.25 -4.81
C THR A 81 -25.68 -0.84 -4.96
N VAL A 82 -24.77 -0.44 -4.07
CA VAL A 82 -24.14 0.88 -4.08
C VAL A 82 -22.90 0.87 -4.98
N LEU A 83 -22.88 1.79 -5.94
CA LEU A 83 -21.73 2.07 -6.80
C LEU A 83 -21.13 3.41 -6.37
N LEU A 84 -19.87 3.38 -5.96
CA LEU A 84 -19.10 4.59 -5.62
C LEU A 84 -18.77 5.38 -6.89
N GLN A 85 -18.45 6.67 -6.73
CA GLN A 85 -18.23 7.56 -7.87
C GLN A 85 -17.01 7.17 -8.71
N ASN A 86 -15.96 6.69 -8.04
CA ASN A 86 -14.80 6.09 -8.69
C ASN A 86 -15.11 4.72 -9.30
N GLY A 87 -16.37 4.30 -9.35
CA GLY A 87 -16.86 3.06 -9.95
C GLY A 87 -16.63 1.80 -9.12
N ILE A 88 -16.09 1.90 -7.90
CA ILE A 88 -15.92 0.75 -7.01
C ILE A 88 -17.27 0.33 -6.42
N ARG A 89 -17.49 -0.98 -6.25
CA ARG A 89 -18.66 -1.53 -5.58
C ARG A 89 -18.34 -2.86 -4.90
N ILE A 90 -19.12 -3.21 -3.88
CA ILE A 90 -19.05 -4.55 -3.29
C ILE A 90 -19.44 -5.60 -4.34
N GLY A 91 -18.69 -6.70 -4.39
CA GLY A 91 -18.80 -7.76 -5.38
C GLY A 91 -17.97 -7.57 -6.66
N MET A 92 -17.28 -6.43 -6.82
CA MET A 92 -16.31 -6.22 -7.90
C MET A 92 -15.15 -7.23 -7.80
N ASP A 93 -14.62 -7.67 -8.94
CA ASP A 93 -13.44 -8.52 -8.96
C ASP A 93 -12.21 -7.76 -8.45
N LYS A 94 -11.40 -8.39 -7.59
CA LYS A 94 -10.12 -7.85 -7.11
C LYS A 94 -9.22 -7.44 -8.29
N LYS A 95 -9.23 -8.26 -9.35
CA LYS A 95 -8.49 -7.96 -10.58
C LYS A 95 -8.99 -6.68 -11.25
N GLU A 96 -10.31 -6.52 -11.35
CA GLU A 96 -10.94 -5.33 -11.94
C GLU A 96 -10.58 -4.05 -11.17
N LEU A 97 -10.57 -4.11 -9.83
CA LEU A 97 -10.14 -3.00 -8.99
C LEU A 97 -8.65 -2.69 -9.21
N LEU A 98 -7.78 -3.70 -9.16
CA LEU A 98 -6.34 -3.49 -9.32
C LEU A 98 -5.99 -2.96 -10.71
N ASP A 99 -6.57 -3.52 -11.78
CA ASP A 99 -6.36 -3.09 -13.18
C ASP A 99 -6.79 -1.64 -13.40
N LYS A 100 -7.73 -1.13 -12.58
CA LYS A 100 -8.25 0.23 -12.71
C LYS A 100 -7.31 1.28 -12.12
N PHE A 101 -6.64 0.98 -11.01
CA PHE A 101 -5.90 1.99 -10.24
C PHE A 101 -4.39 1.76 -10.21
N PHE A 102 -3.91 0.57 -10.56
CA PHE A 102 -2.52 0.17 -10.36
C PHE A 102 -1.94 -0.58 -11.55
N ILE A 103 -0.61 -0.54 -11.67
CA ILE A 103 0.15 -1.47 -12.50
C ILE A 103 0.69 -2.51 -11.53
N TYR A 104 0.43 -3.80 -11.72
CA TYR A 104 0.83 -4.80 -10.72
C TYR A 104 1.18 -6.14 -11.37
N SER A 105 1.93 -6.98 -10.66
CA SER A 105 2.20 -8.36 -11.06
C SER A 105 1.14 -9.33 -10.54
N GLU A 106 0.85 -10.38 -11.32
CA GLU A 106 -0.15 -11.39 -10.93
C GLU A 106 0.14 -12.06 -9.58
N LYS A 107 1.42 -12.11 -9.18
CA LYS A 107 1.86 -12.69 -7.92
C LYS A 107 1.31 -11.92 -6.71
N ILE A 108 1.41 -10.59 -6.72
CA ILE A 108 0.92 -9.73 -5.64
C ILE A 108 -0.61 -9.75 -5.61
N ALA A 109 -1.25 -9.67 -6.78
CA ALA A 109 -2.71 -9.76 -6.85
C ALA A 109 -3.26 -11.08 -6.31
N PHE A 110 -2.53 -12.19 -6.42
CA PHE A 110 -2.99 -13.47 -5.89
C PHE A 110 -3.00 -13.47 -4.35
N SER A 111 -1.96 -12.97 -3.70
CA SER A 111 -1.81 -13.02 -2.23
C SER A 111 -2.58 -11.93 -1.49
N LEU A 112 -2.98 -10.86 -2.17
CA LEU A 112 -3.62 -9.71 -1.57
C LEU A 112 -5.00 -10.01 -0.96
N ALA A 113 -5.14 -9.78 0.34
CA ALA A 113 -6.39 -9.86 1.09
C ALA A 113 -6.98 -8.48 1.39
N GLN A 114 -6.15 -7.43 1.49
CA GLN A 114 -6.61 -6.07 1.76
C GLN A 114 -5.73 -5.03 1.07
N ILE A 115 -6.35 -3.92 0.66
CA ILE A 115 -5.66 -2.66 0.34
C ILE A 115 -6.08 -1.64 1.40
N SER A 116 -5.12 -0.97 2.02
CA SER A 116 -5.35 0.14 2.95
C SER A 116 -4.79 1.40 2.30
N VAL A 117 -5.59 2.45 2.18
CA VAL A 117 -5.17 3.72 1.58
C VAL A 117 -5.33 4.84 2.59
N CYS A 118 -4.27 5.59 2.89
CA CYS A 118 -4.32 6.79 3.73
C CYS A 118 -4.23 8.07 2.89
N GLU A 119 -4.57 9.19 3.53
CA GLU A 119 -4.58 10.52 2.91
C GLU A 119 -3.17 10.96 2.51
N ASP A 120 -2.21 10.81 3.43
CA ASP A 120 -0.86 11.35 3.29
C ASP A 120 0.23 10.36 3.74
N GLU A 121 1.49 10.78 3.59
CA GLU A 121 2.70 10.00 3.92
C GLU A 121 2.86 9.68 5.41
N ARG A 122 2.04 10.27 6.29
CA ARG A 122 2.10 9.99 7.73
C ARG A 122 1.53 8.61 8.07
N GLY A 123 0.74 8.02 7.17
CA GLY A 123 0.15 6.70 7.39
C GLY A 123 -0.92 6.71 8.48
N GLU A 124 -1.60 7.83 8.67
CA GLU A 124 -2.70 7.97 9.61
C GLU A 124 -4.03 7.84 8.84
N LEU A 125 -5.02 7.15 9.44
CA LEU A 125 -6.39 6.99 8.91
C LEU A 125 -6.47 6.31 7.53
N TYR A 126 -7.02 5.09 7.49
CA TYR A 126 -7.08 4.30 6.27
C TYR A 126 -8.51 4.04 5.82
N THR A 127 -8.76 4.23 4.53
CA THR A 127 -9.84 3.55 3.82
C THR A 127 -9.35 2.16 3.42
N LYS A 128 -10.08 1.12 3.80
CA LYS A 128 -9.68 -0.28 3.61
C LYS A 128 -10.62 -1.00 2.67
N TYR A 129 -10.05 -1.73 1.73
CA TYR A 129 -10.73 -2.56 0.75
C TYR A 129 -10.41 -4.02 1.03
N LYS A 130 -11.38 -4.82 1.50
CA LYS A 130 -11.15 -6.21 1.92
C LYS A 130 -11.68 -7.20 0.89
N PHE A 131 -10.87 -8.19 0.55
CA PHE A 131 -11.16 -9.18 -0.47
C PHE A 131 -11.35 -10.58 0.11
N VAL A 132 -12.39 -11.28 -0.34
CA VAL A 132 -12.62 -12.72 -0.08
C VAL A 132 -12.94 -13.38 -1.40
N ASP A 133 -12.33 -14.54 -1.67
CA ASP A 133 -12.52 -15.30 -2.92
C ASP A 133 -12.38 -14.43 -4.19
N ARG A 134 -11.40 -13.50 -4.17
CA ARG A 134 -11.11 -12.53 -5.24
C ARG A 134 -12.21 -11.49 -5.48
N LYS A 135 -13.18 -11.35 -4.59
CA LYS A 135 -14.21 -10.32 -4.66
C LYS A 135 -14.00 -9.27 -3.58
N LEU A 136 -14.24 -8.01 -3.90
CA LEU A 136 -14.33 -6.96 -2.90
C LEU A 136 -15.58 -7.22 -2.05
N THR A 137 -15.42 -7.41 -0.75
CA THR A 137 -16.53 -7.78 0.16
C THR A 137 -16.88 -6.69 1.14
N GLU A 138 -15.94 -5.81 1.43
CA GLU A 138 -16.11 -4.74 2.41
C GLU A 138 -15.24 -3.54 2.05
N ILE A 139 -15.80 -2.35 2.27
CA ILE A 139 -15.06 -1.09 2.27
C ILE A 139 -15.28 -0.43 3.63
N GLU A 140 -14.19 -0.21 4.36
CA GLU A 140 -14.18 0.54 5.63
C GLU A 140 -13.62 1.92 5.32
N PHE A 141 -14.44 2.97 5.40
CA PHE A 141 -14.02 4.33 5.09
C PHE A 141 -13.20 4.91 6.24
N ALA A 142 -12.13 5.63 5.90
CA ALA A 142 -11.51 6.53 6.84
C ALA A 142 -12.55 7.57 7.28
N SER A 143 -12.84 7.61 8.58
CA SER A 143 -13.53 8.75 9.16
C SER A 143 -12.68 9.28 10.30
N LEU A 144 -12.39 10.57 10.18
CA LEU A 144 -12.05 11.44 11.28
C LEU A 144 -13.33 11.51 12.11
N ASP A 145 -13.58 10.55 13.00
CA ASP A 145 -14.55 10.85 14.05
C ASP A 145 -13.90 11.93 14.91
N GLU A 146 -14.31 13.18 14.66
CA GLU A 146 -14.22 14.28 15.61
C GLU A 146 -14.90 13.81 16.90
N GLU A 147 -14.19 13.97 18.02
CA GLU A 147 -14.70 13.74 19.38
C GLU A 147 -16.07 14.40 19.65
#